data_AF-A0A2H0XWZ2-F1
#
_entry.id   AF-A0A2H0XWZ2-F1
#
_cell.length_a   1.000
_cell.length_b   1.000
_cell.length_c   1.000
_cell.angle_alpha   90.00
_cell.angle_beta   90.00
_cell.angle_gamma   90.00
#
_symmetry.space_group_name_H-M   'P 1'
#
loop_
_entity.id
_entity.type
_entity.pdbx_description
1 polymer ?
#
loop_
_entity_poly.entity_id
_entity_poly.type
_entity_poly.pdbx_seq_one_letter_code
_entity_poly.pdbx_strand_id
1 'polypeptide(L)'
;MNPLVVVCFFTGLIHFTETIASSMRLTGVRTKQLALSLSFVNASLLISRMSNMLQAPLLGGMVDTAILMNNVNVLWHNFRFIIFAAFIGNLIGALLTPFAVKVFTKLIKKFEEIESVPRLIAYALRLRNLAKIPSNFVFPSFGMLKGFSLKGIPKTFLWLNLIMVSIYAIGVLCSLMAGALVPSYRTTATQLSGIVNGIATILFTLMVDPIAAHITDQAAKGKRPEGDVRTVVFYIVMGRVVGTLIISQLLFFPGAHYIKTVTLWVKGAFLP
;
A
#
# COMPACT_ATOMS: atom_id res chain seq x y z
N MET A 1 -25.45 -4.19 6.43
CA MET A 1 -24.04 -4.63 6.31
C MET A 1 -23.26 -4.09 7.50
N ASN A 2 -22.49 -4.92 8.20
CA ASN A 2 -21.66 -4.45 9.32
C ASN A 2 -20.60 -3.45 8.77
N PRO A 3 -20.54 -2.20 9.25
CA PRO A 3 -19.58 -1.19 8.77
C PRO A 3 -18.13 -1.68 8.78
N LEU A 4 -17.75 -2.52 9.76
CA LEU A 4 -16.43 -3.12 9.85
C LEU A 4 -16.06 -3.93 8.61
N VAL A 5 -17.00 -4.73 8.08
CA VAL A 5 -16.75 -5.57 6.90
C VAL A 5 -16.50 -4.71 5.67
N VAL A 6 -17.23 -3.60 5.53
CA VAL A 6 -17.06 -2.64 4.44
C VAL A 6 -15.70 -1.96 4.53
N VAL A 7 -15.32 -1.52 5.73
CA VAL A 7 -14.00 -0.94 5.98
C VAL A 7 -12.91 -1.96 5.67
N CYS A 8 -12.98 -3.19 6.19
CA CYS A 8 -12.02 -4.24 5.89
C CYS A 8 -11.90 -4.53 4.39
N PHE A 9 -13.02 -4.57 3.66
CA PHE A 9 -13.00 -4.73 2.21
C PHE A 9 -12.23 -3.61 1.50
N PHE A 10 -12.54 -2.35 1.80
CA PHE A 10 -11.81 -1.22 1.23
C PHE A 10 -10.33 -1.23 1.63
N THR A 11 -9.99 -1.60 2.87
CA THR A 11 -8.59 -1.70 3.32
C THR A 11 -7.85 -2.78 2.53
N GLY A 12 -8.47 -3.95 2.37
CA GLY A 12 -7.93 -5.01 1.53
C GLY A 12 -7.71 -4.53 0.09
N LEU A 13 -8.67 -3.81 -0.49
CA LEU A 13 -8.60 -3.28 -1.85
C LEU A 13 -7.48 -2.25 -2.04
N ILE A 14 -7.30 -1.33 -1.07
CA ILE A 14 -6.21 -0.33 -1.04
C ILE A 14 -4.86 -1.06 -1.10
N HIS A 15 -4.62 -1.96 -0.14
CA HIS A 15 -3.33 -2.64 0.00
C HIS A 15 -3.04 -3.62 -1.16
N PHE A 16 -4.09 -4.29 -1.66
CA PHE A 16 -4.03 -5.11 -2.87
C PHE A 16 -3.58 -4.30 -4.09
N THR A 17 -4.25 -3.17 -4.34
CA THR A 17 -4.00 -2.33 -5.51
C THR A 17 -2.59 -1.75 -5.49
N GLU A 18 -2.13 -1.27 -4.34
CA GLU A 18 -0.76 -0.78 -4.16
C GLU A 18 0.29 -1.87 -4.39
N THR A 19 0.01 -3.09 -3.92
CA THR A 19 0.92 -4.23 -4.12
C THR A 19 1.01 -4.60 -5.60
N ILE A 20 -0.12 -4.66 -6.31
CA ILE A 20 -0.14 -4.92 -7.74
C ILE A 20 0.56 -3.81 -8.53
N ALA A 21 0.40 -2.55 -8.14
CA ALA A 21 1.07 -1.43 -8.80
C ALA A 21 2.60 -1.56 -8.76
N SER A 22 3.17 -2.16 -7.70
CA SER A 22 4.62 -2.39 -7.62
C SER A 22 5.18 -3.28 -8.74
N SER A 23 4.35 -4.17 -9.29
CA SER A 23 4.71 -5.07 -10.39
C SER A 23 4.99 -4.34 -11.71
N MET A 24 4.44 -3.13 -11.87
CA MET A 24 4.59 -2.34 -13.09
C MET A 24 6.02 -1.87 -13.31
N ARG A 25 6.85 -1.73 -12.26
CA ARG A 25 8.29 -1.45 -12.43
C ARG A 25 8.97 -2.52 -13.28
N LEU A 26 8.72 -3.80 -12.97
CA LEU A 26 9.24 -4.92 -13.75
C LEU A 26 8.64 -4.94 -15.17
N THR A 27 7.36 -4.62 -15.31
CA THR A 27 6.70 -4.50 -16.60
C THR A 27 7.34 -3.44 -17.49
N GLY A 28 7.64 -2.25 -16.93
CA GLY A 28 8.22 -1.13 -17.66
C GLY A 28 9.61 -1.46 -18.22
N VAL A 29 10.40 -2.25 -17.49
CA VAL A 29 11.71 -2.73 -17.96
C VAL A 29 11.54 -3.73 -19.11
N ARG A 30 10.59 -4.67 -19.00
CA ARG A 30 10.30 -5.66 -20.06
C ARG A 30 9.79 -5.05 -21.35
N THR A 31 8.99 -4.00 -21.25
CA THR A 31 8.44 -3.29 -22.42
C THR A 31 9.35 -2.17 -22.91
N LYS A 32 10.41 -1.82 -22.16
CA LYS A 32 11.25 -0.63 -22.37
C LYS A 32 10.46 0.69 -22.39
N GLN A 33 9.30 0.71 -21.73
CA GLN A 33 8.38 1.85 -21.69
C GLN A 33 8.16 2.31 -20.25
N LEU A 34 9.21 2.87 -19.65
CA LEU A 34 9.20 3.29 -18.25
C LEU A 34 8.18 4.40 -17.97
N ALA A 35 8.09 5.40 -18.84
CA ALA A 35 7.14 6.51 -18.69
C ALA A 35 5.69 6.04 -18.73
N LEU A 36 5.34 5.16 -19.68
CA LEU A 36 4.00 4.58 -19.74
C LEU A 36 3.71 3.74 -18.50
N SER A 37 4.66 2.89 -18.08
CA SER A 37 4.51 2.11 -16.86
C SER A 37 4.24 2.99 -15.63
N LEU A 38 4.95 4.10 -15.47
CA LEU A 38 4.73 5.06 -14.39
C LEU A 38 3.33 5.69 -14.45
N SER A 39 2.82 6.01 -15.64
CA SER A 39 1.44 6.47 -15.82
C SER A 39 0.43 5.41 -15.37
N PHE A 40 0.65 4.12 -15.66
CA PHE A 40 -0.19 3.03 -15.13
C PHE A 40 -0.09 2.89 -13.61
N VAL A 41 1.09 3.10 -13.01
CA VAL A 41 1.26 3.10 -11.54
C VAL A 41 0.37 4.18 -10.93
N ASN A 42 0.45 5.40 -11.46
CA ASN A 42 -0.35 6.52 -10.98
C ASN A 42 -1.86 6.25 -11.13
N ALA A 43 -2.28 5.72 -12.28
CA ALA A 43 -3.67 5.33 -12.51
C ALA A 43 -4.14 4.24 -11.53
N SER A 44 -3.31 3.24 -11.23
CA SER A 44 -3.62 2.21 -10.24
C SER A 44 -3.72 2.80 -8.83
N LEU A 45 -2.82 3.71 -8.45
CA LEU A 45 -2.84 4.36 -7.14
C LEU A 45 -4.05 5.27 -6.93
N LEU A 46 -4.69 5.77 -7.99
CA LEU A 46 -5.96 6.50 -7.87
C LEU A 46 -7.09 5.62 -7.32
N ILE A 47 -7.12 4.33 -7.66
CA ILE A 47 -8.11 3.39 -7.12
C ILE A 47 -7.91 3.22 -5.61
N SER A 48 -6.66 3.12 -5.14
CA SER A 48 -6.33 3.08 -3.71
C SER A 48 -6.80 4.37 -3.01
N ARG A 49 -6.46 5.54 -3.58
CA ARG A 49 -6.87 6.84 -3.02
C ARG A 49 -8.38 7.00 -2.94
N MET A 50 -9.11 6.65 -3.99
CA MET A 50 -10.58 6.72 -3.99
C MET A 50 -11.18 5.76 -2.95
N SER A 51 -10.64 4.54 -2.85
CA SER A 51 -11.07 3.57 -1.84
C SER A 51 -10.85 4.10 -0.42
N ASN A 52 -9.72 4.78 -0.18
CA ASN A 52 -9.43 5.41 1.11
C ASN A 52 -10.41 6.56 1.42
N MET A 53 -10.70 7.42 0.44
CA MET A 53 -11.67 8.51 0.59
C MET A 53 -13.09 8.02 0.90
N LEU A 54 -13.52 6.90 0.30
CA LEU A 54 -14.81 6.27 0.59
C LEU A 54 -14.83 5.59 1.97
N GLN A 55 -13.70 5.04 2.39
CA GLN A 55 -13.55 4.36 3.67
C GLN A 55 -13.48 5.33 4.87
N ALA A 56 -12.83 6.49 4.71
CA ALA A 56 -12.54 7.40 5.82
C ALA A 56 -13.78 7.82 6.64
N PRO A 57 -14.94 8.17 6.02
CA PRO A 57 -16.16 8.47 6.77
C PRO A 57 -16.69 7.28 7.59
N LEU A 58 -16.56 6.06 7.07
CA LEU A 58 -16.99 4.84 7.76
C LEU A 58 -16.11 4.57 8.99
N LEU A 59 -14.79 4.76 8.86
CA LEU A 59 -13.84 4.70 9.97
C LEU A 59 -14.16 5.74 11.04
N GLY A 60 -14.42 7.00 10.64
CA GLY A 60 -14.84 8.06 11.56
C GLY A 60 -16.13 7.72 12.30
N GLY A 61 -17.15 7.25 11.57
CA GLY A 61 -18.42 6.83 12.16
C GLY A 61 -18.29 5.67 13.15
N MET A 62 -17.35 4.74 12.92
CA MET A 62 -17.03 3.68 13.90
C MET A 62 -16.47 4.26 15.21
N VAL A 63 -15.59 5.26 15.12
CA VAL A 63 -15.04 5.95 16.30
C VAL A 63 -16.13 6.72 17.02
N ASP A 64 -16.89 7.54 16.30
CA ASP A 64 -17.97 8.34 16.89
C ASP A 64 -19.00 7.47 17.60
N THR A 65 -19.41 6.35 16.98
CA THR A 65 -20.33 5.39 17.59
C THR A 65 -19.75 4.77 18.87
N ALA A 66 -18.47 4.39 18.85
CA ALA A 66 -17.80 3.81 20.03
C ALA A 66 -17.70 4.82 21.19
N ILE A 67 -17.48 6.10 20.89
CA ILE A 67 -17.48 7.17 21.90
C ILE A 67 -18.89 7.36 22.47
N LEU A 68 -19.90 7.48 21.61
CA LEU A 68 -21.30 7.69 22.02
C LEU A 68 -21.84 6.54 22.88
N MET A 69 -21.42 5.30 22.59
CA MET A 69 -21.80 4.10 23.34
C MET A 69 -20.88 3.84 24.56
N ASN A 70 -19.93 4.73 24.87
CA ASN A 70 -18.92 4.54 25.91
C ASN A 70 -18.17 3.18 25.82
N ASN A 71 -17.98 2.67 24.61
CA ASN A 71 -17.36 1.36 24.35
C ASN A 71 -16.14 1.48 23.42
N VAL A 72 -15.17 2.29 23.83
CA VAL A 72 -13.92 2.53 23.09
C VAL A 72 -13.09 1.24 22.96
N ASN A 73 -13.22 0.30 23.89
CA ASN A 73 -12.47 -0.95 23.89
C ASN A 73 -12.75 -1.85 22.66
N VAL A 74 -13.93 -1.73 22.07
CA VAL A 74 -14.27 -2.42 20.82
C VAL A 74 -13.38 -1.96 19.64
N LEU A 75 -12.91 -0.70 19.64
CA LEU A 75 -12.05 -0.18 18.57
C LEU A 75 -10.69 -0.89 18.49
N TRP A 76 -10.12 -1.33 19.62
CA TRP A 76 -8.86 -2.10 19.62
C TRP A 76 -8.97 -3.36 18.76
N HIS A 77 -10.08 -4.08 18.88
CA HIS A 77 -10.35 -5.30 18.14
C HIS A 77 -10.65 -4.98 16.68
N ASN A 78 -11.55 -4.03 16.44
CA ASN A 78 -11.93 -3.62 15.09
C ASN A 78 -10.73 -3.15 14.26
N PHE A 79 -9.85 -2.31 14.83
CA PHE A 79 -8.69 -1.78 14.10
C PHE A 79 -7.65 -2.88 13.82
N ARG A 80 -7.47 -3.85 14.71
CA ARG A 80 -6.61 -5.02 14.45
C ARG A 80 -7.15 -5.88 13.30
N PHE A 81 -8.47 -6.06 13.20
CA PHE A 81 -9.10 -6.73 12.05
C PHE A 81 -8.90 -5.95 10.75
N ILE A 82 -8.96 -4.63 10.81
CA ILE A 82 -8.69 -3.77 9.65
C ILE A 82 -7.23 -3.91 9.18
N ILE A 83 -6.27 -3.89 10.11
CA ILE A 83 -4.85 -4.14 9.79
C ILE A 83 -4.66 -5.57 9.23
N PHE A 84 -5.40 -6.55 9.75
CA PHE A 84 -5.38 -7.90 9.20
C PHE A 84 -5.95 -7.96 7.77
N ALA A 85 -7.01 -7.21 7.46
CA ALA A 85 -7.53 -7.08 6.11
C ALA A 85 -6.51 -6.43 5.16
N ALA A 86 -5.72 -5.44 5.63
CA ALA A 86 -4.60 -4.88 4.88
C ALA A 86 -3.55 -5.95 4.54
N PHE A 87 -3.19 -6.81 5.50
CA PHE A 87 -2.30 -7.94 5.27
C PHE A 87 -2.85 -8.90 4.22
N ILE A 88 -4.13 -9.27 4.30
CA ILE A 88 -4.77 -10.14 3.28
C ILE A 88 -4.71 -9.48 1.90
N GLY A 89 -4.99 -8.17 1.80
CA GLY A 89 -4.84 -7.42 0.56
C GLY A 89 -3.43 -7.49 -0.02
N ASN A 90 -2.40 -7.23 0.80
CA ASN A 90 -1.00 -7.36 0.39
C ASN A 90 -0.64 -8.80 -0.01
N LEU A 91 -1.13 -9.81 0.72
CA LEU A 91 -0.86 -11.22 0.45
C LEU A 91 -1.45 -11.65 -0.89
N ILE A 92 -2.72 -11.32 -1.14
CA ILE A 92 -3.38 -11.60 -2.43
C ILE A 92 -2.62 -10.86 -3.55
N GLY A 93 -2.27 -9.59 -3.34
CA GLY A 93 -1.47 -8.83 -4.31
C GLY A 93 -0.11 -9.46 -4.60
N ALA A 94 0.56 -9.99 -3.58
CA ALA A 94 1.85 -10.68 -3.70
C ALA A 94 1.71 -11.96 -4.54
N LEU A 95 0.70 -12.78 -4.25
CA LEU A 95 0.41 -14.01 -5.00
C LEU A 95 0.06 -13.71 -6.47
N LEU A 96 -0.67 -12.62 -6.72
CA LEU A 96 -1.06 -12.21 -8.07
C LEU A 96 0.02 -11.37 -8.78
N THR A 97 1.16 -11.07 -8.16
CA THR A 97 2.20 -10.24 -8.77
C THR A 97 2.73 -10.81 -10.10
N PRO A 98 3.08 -12.11 -10.24
CA PRO A 98 3.54 -12.66 -11.51
C PRO A 98 2.48 -12.56 -12.62
N PHE A 99 1.22 -12.78 -12.26
CA PHE A 99 0.08 -12.63 -13.16
C PHE A 99 -0.10 -11.17 -13.59
N ALA A 100 -0.04 -10.23 -12.64
CA ALA A 100 -0.13 -8.80 -12.89
C ALA A 100 0.95 -8.30 -13.87
N VAL A 101 2.20 -8.76 -13.73
CA VAL A 101 3.28 -8.42 -14.68
C VAL A 101 2.90 -8.83 -16.11
N LYS A 102 2.35 -10.04 -16.31
CA LYS A 102 1.92 -10.51 -17.64
C LYS A 102 0.79 -9.64 -18.20
N VAL A 103 -0.22 -9.35 -17.39
CA VAL A 103 -1.36 -8.53 -17.78
C VAL A 103 -0.90 -7.12 -18.16
N PHE A 104 -0.13 -6.45 -17.30
CA PHE A 104 0.37 -5.11 -17.59
C PHE A 104 1.32 -5.08 -18.78
N THR A 105 2.13 -6.12 -19.00
CA THR A 105 2.99 -6.20 -20.20
C THR A 105 2.14 -6.15 -21.47
N LYS A 106 1.01 -6.88 -21.48
CA LYS A 106 0.09 -6.89 -22.61
C LYS A 106 -0.66 -5.56 -22.76
N LEU A 107 -1.09 -4.97 -21.65
CA LEU A 107 -1.79 -3.68 -21.64
C LEU A 107 -0.91 -2.54 -22.14
N ILE A 108 0.34 -2.48 -21.66
CA ILE A 108 1.31 -1.48 -22.09
C ILE A 108 1.61 -1.61 -23.59
N LYS A 109 1.84 -2.84 -24.09
CA LYS A 109 2.00 -3.06 -25.53
C LYS A 109 0.75 -2.67 -26.34
N LYS A 110 -0.45 -2.96 -25.83
CA LYS A 110 -1.71 -2.61 -26.51
C LYS A 110 -2.03 -1.12 -26.44
N PHE A 111 -1.42 -0.40 -25.50
CA PHE A 111 -1.59 1.05 -25.38
C PHE A 111 -1.07 1.78 -26.63
N GLU A 112 -0.03 1.25 -27.28
CA GLU A 112 0.48 1.80 -28.56
C GLU A 112 -0.59 1.86 -29.65
N GLU A 113 -1.60 0.98 -29.62
CA GLU A 113 -2.67 0.97 -30.62
C GLU A 113 -3.92 1.76 -30.21
N ILE A 114 -4.18 1.89 -28.90
CA ILE A 114 -5.42 2.48 -28.37
C ILE A 114 -5.23 3.96 -27.98
N GLU A 115 -3.99 4.34 -27.64
CA GLU A 115 -3.53 5.70 -27.30
C GLU A 115 -4.43 6.44 -26.27
N SER A 116 -5.12 5.69 -25.40
CA SER A 116 -6.08 6.25 -24.45
C SER A 116 -6.29 5.30 -23.28
N VAL A 117 -5.96 5.77 -22.07
CA VAL A 117 -6.05 4.97 -20.85
C VAL A 117 -7.49 4.54 -20.55
N PRO A 118 -8.52 5.43 -20.62
CA PRO A 118 -9.90 5.02 -20.41
C PRO A 118 -10.39 3.97 -21.42
N ARG A 119 -10.07 4.13 -22.71
CA ARG A 119 -10.43 3.16 -23.75
C ARG A 119 -9.72 1.82 -23.55
N LEU A 120 -8.46 1.85 -23.09
CA LEU A 120 -7.72 0.63 -22.77
C LEU A 120 -8.31 -0.10 -21.56
N ILE A 121 -8.75 0.63 -20.52
CA ILE A 121 -9.47 0.04 -19.38
C ILE A 121 -10.77 -0.60 -19.86
N ALA A 122 -11.56 0.11 -20.67
CA ALA A 122 -12.79 -0.45 -21.25
C ALA A 122 -12.52 -1.71 -22.10
N TYR A 123 -11.41 -1.72 -22.85
CA TYR A 123 -10.95 -2.90 -23.58
C TYR A 123 -10.55 -4.05 -22.63
N ALA A 124 -9.82 -3.78 -21.56
CA ALA A 124 -9.39 -4.77 -20.58
C ALA A 124 -10.58 -5.42 -19.86
N LEU A 125 -11.63 -4.63 -19.57
CA LEU A 125 -12.86 -5.08 -18.91
C LEU A 125 -13.85 -5.82 -19.83
N ARG A 126 -13.57 -5.97 -21.13
CA ARG A 126 -14.43 -6.77 -22.02
C ARG A 126 -14.43 -8.24 -21.59
N LEU A 127 -15.63 -8.83 -21.44
CA LEU A 127 -15.85 -10.24 -21.05
C LEU A 127 -14.97 -11.25 -21.79
N ARG A 128 -14.73 -11.04 -23.10
CA ARG A 128 -13.87 -11.91 -23.92
C ARG A 128 -12.38 -11.88 -23.50
N ASN A 129 -11.92 -10.76 -22.97
CA ASN A 129 -10.55 -10.61 -22.46
C ASN A 129 -10.46 -11.12 -21.01
N LEU A 130 -11.52 -10.92 -20.22
CA LEU A 130 -11.64 -11.49 -18.87
C LEU A 130 -11.69 -13.03 -18.90
N ALA A 131 -12.34 -13.64 -19.90
CA ALA A 131 -12.36 -15.09 -20.07
C ALA A 131 -10.97 -15.72 -20.36
N LYS A 132 -9.97 -14.91 -20.75
CA LYS A 132 -8.58 -15.34 -20.97
C LYS A 132 -7.69 -15.13 -19.74
N ILE A 133 -8.24 -14.63 -18.64
CA ILE A 133 -7.54 -14.46 -17.35
C ILE A 133 -7.15 -15.81 -16.72
N PRO A 134 -8.06 -16.82 -16.63
CA PRO A 134 -7.73 -18.08 -15.97
C PRO A 134 -6.58 -18.83 -16.65
N SER A 135 -6.55 -18.82 -17.99
CA SER A 135 -5.51 -19.50 -18.78
C SER A 135 -4.12 -18.86 -18.66
N ASN A 136 -4.03 -17.63 -18.14
CA ASN A 136 -2.77 -16.90 -17.97
C ASN A 136 -2.33 -16.82 -16.49
N PHE A 137 -3.09 -17.44 -15.59
CA PHE A 137 -2.80 -17.45 -14.17
C PHE A 137 -1.46 -18.15 -13.92
N VAL A 138 -0.55 -17.47 -13.22
CA VAL A 138 0.75 -18.03 -12.83
C VAL A 138 0.89 -17.89 -11.34
N PHE A 139 0.85 -19.03 -10.65
CA PHE A 139 1.21 -19.07 -9.25
C PHE A 139 2.74 -18.90 -9.12
N PRO A 140 3.24 -18.16 -8.12
CA PRO A 140 4.68 -18.10 -7.85
C PRO A 140 5.21 -19.52 -7.61
N SER A 141 6.14 -19.98 -8.47
CA SER A 141 6.82 -21.25 -8.25
C SER A 141 8.10 -21.03 -7.45
N PHE A 142 8.45 -21.95 -6.55
CA PHE A 142 9.69 -21.86 -5.77
C PHE A 142 10.95 -21.81 -6.66
N GLY A 143 10.87 -22.31 -7.89
CA GLY A 143 11.94 -22.17 -8.89
C GLY A 143 12.19 -20.72 -9.32
N MET A 144 11.21 -19.82 -9.22
CA MET A 144 11.40 -18.38 -9.46
C MET A 144 12.28 -17.70 -8.40
N LEU A 145 12.49 -18.36 -7.24
CA LEU A 145 13.40 -17.87 -6.20
C LEU A 145 14.87 -18.20 -6.51
N LYS A 146 15.14 -19.19 -7.37
CA LYS A 146 16.48 -19.52 -7.84
C LYS A 146 16.94 -18.42 -8.82
N GLY A 147 17.74 -17.48 -8.31
CA GLY A 147 18.24 -16.33 -9.07
C GLY A 147 18.03 -14.98 -8.39
N PHE A 148 17.37 -14.93 -7.22
CA PHE A 148 17.37 -13.72 -6.41
C PHE A 148 18.75 -13.49 -5.80
N SER A 149 19.36 -12.35 -6.13
CA SER A 149 20.63 -11.92 -5.56
C SER A 149 20.43 -10.60 -4.86
N LEU A 150 20.76 -10.55 -3.57
CA LEU A 150 20.81 -9.30 -2.81
C LEU A 150 22.04 -8.45 -3.16
N LYS A 151 22.93 -8.96 -4.02
CA LYS A 151 24.18 -8.29 -4.40
C LYS A 151 23.84 -7.01 -5.18
N GLY A 152 24.17 -5.85 -4.62
CA GLY A 152 23.91 -4.55 -5.25
C GLY A 152 22.57 -3.89 -4.91
N ILE A 153 21.80 -4.46 -3.96
CA ILE A 153 20.62 -3.82 -3.36
C ILE A 153 20.99 -3.31 -1.96
N PRO A 154 20.86 -2.00 -1.68
CA PRO A 154 21.16 -1.46 -0.35
C PRO A 154 20.27 -2.08 0.73
N LYS A 155 20.86 -2.62 1.81
CA LYS A 155 20.08 -3.17 2.93
C LYS A 155 19.25 -2.10 3.63
N THR A 156 19.76 -0.87 3.68
CA THR A 156 19.06 0.30 4.22
C THR A 156 17.73 0.55 3.48
N PHE A 157 17.72 0.41 2.16
CA PHE A 157 16.51 0.54 1.34
C PHE A 157 15.43 -0.46 1.75
N LEU A 158 15.81 -1.72 2.00
CA LEU A 158 14.87 -2.78 2.39
C LEU A 158 14.23 -2.51 3.76
N TRP A 159 15.05 -2.13 4.73
CA TRP A 159 14.59 -1.79 6.08
C TRP A 159 13.71 -0.54 6.09
N LEU A 160 14.10 0.51 5.36
CA LEU A 160 13.30 1.72 5.24
C LEU A 160 11.96 1.45 4.58
N ASN A 161 11.91 0.70 3.48
CA ASN A 161 10.65 0.31 2.85
C ASN A 161 9.72 -0.45 3.82
N LEU A 162 10.28 -1.40 4.58
CA LEU A 162 9.53 -2.17 5.58
C LEU A 162 8.93 -1.27 6.67
N ILE A 163 9.73 -0.36 7.24
CA ILE A 163 9.27 0.58 8.28
C ILE A 163 8.21 1.53 7.72
N MET A 164 8.44 2.08 6.53
CA MET A 164 7.52 3.02 5.88
C MET A 164 6.15 2.42 5.64
N VAL A 165 6.09 1.22 5.06
CA VAL A 165 4.80 0.54 4.84
C VAL A 165 4.09 0.28 6.17
N SER A 166 4.86 -0.07 7.20
CA SER A 166 4.29 -0.38 8.51
C SER A 166 3.65 0.84 9.16
N ILE A 167 4.30 2.01 9.08
CA ILE A 167 3.79 3.30 9.57
C ILE A 167 2.56 3.73 8.76
N TYR A 168 2.62 3.65 7.42
CA TYR A 168 1.49 4.00 6.56
C TYR A 168 0.22 3.18 6.86
N ALA A 169 0.38 1.88 7.12
CA ALA A 169 -0.77 1.00 7.37
C ALA A 169 -1.53 1.34 8.67
N ILE A 170 -0.86 1.96 9.65
CA ILE A 170 -1.46 2.22 10.97
C ILE A 170 -1.60 3.70 11.31
N GLY A 171 -0.94 4.62 10.61
CA GLY A 171 -0.89 6.04 10.98
C GLY A 171 -2.28 6.64 11.24
N VAL A 172 -3.21 6.42 10.31
CA VAL A 172 -4.61 6.87 10.43
C VAL A 172 -5.33 6.17 11.59
N LEU A 173 -5.16 4.85 11.72
CA LEU A 173 -5.82 4.06 12.78
C LEU A 173 -5.33 4.46 14.18
N CYS A 174 -4.03 4.72 14.34
CA CYS A 174 -3.44 5.22 15.57
C CYS A 174 -4.03 6.59 15.95
N SER A 175 -4.15 7.50 14.99
CA SER A 175 -4.74 8.83 15.20
C SER A 175 -6.22 8.78 15.56
N LEU A 176 -6.99 7.95 14.86
CA LEU A 176 -8.40 7.71 15.18
C LEU A 176 -8.55 7.10 16.57
N MET A 177 -7.69 6.17 16.94
CA MET A 177 -7.71 5.56 18.28
C MET A 177 -7.33 6.56 19.36
N ALA A 178 -6.31 7.38 19.14
CA ALA A 178 -5.94 8.47 20.04
C ALA A 178 -7.09 9.47 20.24
N GLY A 179 -7.83 9.79 19.16
CA GLY A 179 -9.02 10.63 19.24
C GLY A 179 -10.16 9.99 20.03
N ALA A 180 -10.33 8.67 19.95
CA ALA A 180 -11.27 7.93 20.78
C ALA A 180 -10.87 7.89 22.26
N LEU A 181 -9.56 7.81 22.55
CA LEU A 181 -9.03 7.82 23.91
C LEU A 181 -9.06 9.20 24.57
N VAL A 182 -9.13 10.28 23.78
CA VAL A 182 -9.24 11.67 24.26
C VAL A 182 -10.33 12.43 23.47
N PRO A 183 -11.62 12.14 23.71
CA PRO A 183 -12.71 12.67 22.90
C PRO A 183 -12.75 14.20 22.80
N SER A 184 -12.39 14.91 23.89
CA SER A 184 -12.36 16.37 23.94
C SER A 184 -11.37 17.02 22.95
N TYR A 185 -10.34 16.28 22.53
CA TYR A 185 -9.30 16.76 21.61
C TYR A 185 -9.20 15.87 20.36
N ARG A 186 -10.31 15.20 19.99
CA ARG A 186 -10.37 14.27 18.86
C ARG A 186 -9.89 14.87 17.54
N THR A 187 -10.23 16.13 17.28
CA THR A 187 -9.83 16.82 16.04
C THR A 187 -8.31 16.94 15.96
N THR A 188 -7.67 17.34 17.06
CA THR A 188 -6.22 17.43 17.15
C THR A 188 -5.57 16.06 16.94
N ALA A 189 -6.05 15.02 17.61
CA ALA A 189 -5.52 13.66 17.47
C ALA A 189 -5.63 13.12 16.03
N THR A 190 -6.76 13.37 15.36
CA THR A 190 -6.98 12.96 13.96
C THR A 190 -6.05 13.71 13.01
N GLN A 191 -5.83 15.02 13.22
CA GLN A 191 -4.94 15.82 12.37
C GLN A 191 -3.46 15.44 12.51
N LEU A 192 -3.03 14.88 13.64
CA LEU A 192 -1.67 14.36 13.81
C LEU A 192 -1.35 13.20 12.83
N SER A 193 -2.36 12.53 12.27
CA SER A 193 -2.15 11.52 11.21
C SER A 193 -1.47 12.13 9.99
N GLY A 194 -1.77 13.40 9.67
CA GLY A 194 -1.17 14.11 8.55
C GLY A 194 0.35 14.26 8.72
N ILE A 195 0.81 14.52 9.95
CA ILE A 195 2.23 14.63 10.28
C ILE A 195 2.91 13.26 10.14
N VAL A 196 2.32 12.22 10.73
CA VAL A 196 2.86 10.85 10.66
C VAL A 196 2.99 10.38 9.20
N ASN A 197 1.94 10.56 8.41
CA ASN A 197 1.94 10.21 6.98
C ASN A 197 2.91 11.10 6.17
N GLY A 198 3.01 12.39 6.51
CA GLY A 198 3.92 13.33 5.87
C GLY A 198 5.38 12.91 6.04
N ILE A 199 5.79 12.59 7.27
CA ILE A 199 7.14 12.08 7.57
C ILE A 199 7.40 10.77 6.81
N ALA A 200 6.43 9.85 6.81
CA ALA A 200 6.56 8.59 6.07
C ALA A 200 6.73 8.84 4.55
N THR A 201 6.00 9.82 4.01
CA THR A 201 6.07 10.20 2.58
C THR A 201 7.42 10.79 2.23
N ILE A 202 7.94 11.69 3.06
CA ILE A 202 9.25 12.31 2.85
C ILE A 202 10.34 11.24 2.85
N LEU A 203 10.34 10.36 3.85
CA LEU A 203 11.37 9.32 3.96
C LEU A 203 11.28 8.31 2.79
N PHE A 204 10.06 7.91 2.41
CA PHE A 204 9.86 7.07 1.23
C PHE A 204 10.37 7.74 -0.05
N THR A 205 10.00 8.99 -0.29
CA THR A 205 10.34 9.74 -1.51
C THR A 205 11.84 10.04 -1.61
N LEU A 206 12.52 10.29 -0.49
CA LEU A 206 13.94 10.63 -0.49
C LEU A 206 14.85 9.40 -0.44
N MET A 207 14.43 8.32 0.20
CA MET A 207 15.33 7.19 0.49
C MET A 207 14.93 5.89 -0.20
N VAL A 208 13.66 5.67 -0.50
CA VAL A 208 13.17 4.41 -1.07
C VAL A 208 13.01 4.54 -2.58
N ASP A 209 12.22 5.51 -3.03
CA ASP A 209 11.88 5.66 -4.45
C ASP A 209 13.09 5.89 -5.38
N PRO A 210 14.07 6.76 -5.05
CA PRO A 210 15.21 7.02 -5.94
C PRO A 210 16.06 5.77 -6.15
N ILE A 211 16.22 4.92 -5.13
CA ILE A 211 17.00 3.68 -5.22
C ILE A 211 16.27 2.68 -6.12
N ALA A 212 14.96 2.51 -5.92
CA ALA A 212 14.16 1.62 -6.76
C ALA A 212 14.12 2.10 -8.23
N ALA A 213 13.95 3.39 -8.46
CA ALA A 213 13.96 4.01 -9.78
C ALA A 213 15.32 3.82 -10.47
N HIS A 214 16.42 4.09 -9.75
CA HIS A 214 17.76 3.94 -10.28
C HIS A 214 18.07 2.50 -10.74
N ILE A 215 17.69 1.49 -9.96
CA ILE A 215 17.85 0.08 -10.34
C ILE A 215 17.00 -0.25 -11.58
N THR A 216 15.77 0.26 -11.62
CA THR A 216 14.84 0.08 -12.74
C THR A 216 15.39 0.70 -14.04
N ASP A 217 15.92 1.92 -13.97
CA ASP A 217 16.52 2.63 -15.10
C ASP A 217 17.78 1.94 -15.62
N GLN A 218 18.66 1.47 -14.72
CA GLN A 218 19.85 0.74 -15.13
C GLN A 218 19.50 -0.55 -15.87
N ALA A 219 18.48 -1.28 -15.41
CA ALA A 219 18.02 -2.48 -16.08
C ALA A 219 17.37 -2.18 -17.43
N ALA A 220 16.57 -1.11 -17.54
CA ALA A 220 15.99 -0.69 -18.82
C ALA A 220 17.06 -0.29 -19.85
N LYS A 221 18.19 0.28 -19.39
CA LYS A 221 19.36 0.63 -20.20
C LYS A 221 20.31 -0.56 -20.46
N GLY A 222 19.98 -1.77 -20.00
CA GLY A 222 20.81 -2.97 -20.16
C GLY A 222 22.09 -2.99 -19.31
N LYS A 223 22.27 -2.04 -18.38
CA LYS A 223 23.43 -1.98 -17.47
C LYS A 223 23.34 -2.96 -16.29
N ARG A 224 22.14 -3.46 -16.01
CA ARG A 224 21.85 -4.48 -14.99
C ARG A 224 20.87 -5.51 -15.55
N PRO A 225 20.90 -6.76 -15.03
CA PRO A 225 19.93 -7.77 -15.43
C PRO A 225 18.52 -7.43 -14.93
N GLU A 226 17.49 -7.83 -15.68
CA GLU A 226 16.08 -7.74 -15.25
C GLU A 226 15.83 -8.47 -13.91
N GLY A 227 16.63 -9.50 -13.61
CA GLY A 227 16.59 -10.24 -12.35
C GLY A 227 16.74 -9.35 -11.12
N ASP A 228 17.54 -8.28 -11.19
CA ASP A 228 17.72 -7.35 -10.07
C ASP A 228 16.43 -6.57 -9.79
N VAL A 229 15.73 -6.14 -10.85
CA VAL A 229 14.44 -5.43 -10.72
C VAL A 229 13.38 -6.37 -10.16
N ARG A 230 13.36 -7.63 -10.61
CA ARG A 230 12.48 -8.66 -10.03
C ARG A 230 12.76 -8.83 -8.55
N THR A 231 14.04 -8.84 -8.15
CA THR A 231 14.46 -8.92 -6.74
C THR A 231 13.94 -7.73 -5.95
N VAL A 232 14.14 -6.50 -6.44
CA VAL A 232 13.63 -5.28 -5.79
C VAL A 232 12.11 -5.32 -5.63
N VAL A 233 11.36 -5.64 -6.69
CA VAL A 233 9.90 -5.75 -6.63
C VAL A 233 9.48 -6.80 -5.61
N PHE A 234 10.11 -7.97 -5.62
CA PHE A 234 9.83 -9.02 -4.64
C PHE A 234 10.02 -8.53 -3.21
N TYR A 235 11.13 -7.86 -2.90
CA TYR A 235 11.38 -7.35 -1.55
C TYR A 235 10.46 -6.20 -1.16
N ILE A 236 10.08 -5.32 -2.09
CA ILE A 236 9.07 -4.28 -1.81
C ILE A 236 7.76 -4.96 -1.40
N VAL A 237 7.29 -5.93 -2.20
CA VAL A 237 6.05 -6.67 -1.95
C VAL A 237 6.12 -7.45 -0.64
N MET A 238 7.20 -8.19 -0.39
CA MET A 238 7.39 -8.94 0.86
C MET A 238 7.49 -7.99 2.05
N GLY A 239 8.13 -6.84 1.90
CA GLY A 239 8.16 -5.79 2.91
C GLY A 239 6.76 -5.29 3.27
N ARG A 240 5.85 -5.21 2.29
CA ARG A 240 4.44 -4.87 2.56
C ARG A 240 3.72 -5.99 3.32
N VAL A 241 3.89 -7.23 2.92
CA VAL A 241 3.26 -8.39 3.59
C VAL A 241 3.74 -8.51 5.04
N VAL A 242 5.06 -8.51 5.26
CA VAL A 242 5.68 -8.67 6.58
C VAL A 242 5.45 -7.44 7.45
N GLY A 243 5.62 -6.23 6.89
CA GLY A 243 5.45 -4.98 7.62
C GLY A 243 4.03 -4.83 8.16
N THR A 244 3.03 -5.06 7.30
CA THR A 244 1.62 -4.94 7.70
C THR A 244 1.17 -6.04 8.67
N LEU A 245 1.71 -7.26 8.56
CA LEU A 245 1.32 -8.33 9.49
C LEU A 245 1.97 -8.18 10.87
N ILE A 246 3.28 -7.95 10.91
CA ILE A 246 4.07 -8.07 12.15
C ILE A 246 4.27 -6.70 12.78
N ILE A 247 4.86 -5.78 12.02
CA ILE A 247 5.33 -4.50 12.56
C ILE A 247 4.13 -3.59 12.82
N SER A 248 3.18 -3.49 11.90
CA SER A 248 1.97 -2.69 12.08
C SER A 248 1.15 -3.16 13.29
N GLN A 249 0.97 -4.47 13.48
CA GLN A 249 0.24 -5.00 14.64
C GLN A 249 0.95 -4.68 15.96
N LEU A 250 2.29 -4.77 15.97
CA LEU A 250 3.10 -4.45 17.15
C LEU A 250 3.12 -2.95 17.45
N LEU A 251 3.27 -2.11 16.42
CA LEU A 251 3.38 -0.66 16.54
C LEU A 251 2.02 0.03 16.76
N PHE A 252 0.89 -0.62 16.46
CA PHE A 252 -0.43 -0.01 16.58
C PHE A 252 -0.74 0.47 18.00
N PHE A 253 -0.51 -0.37 19.01
CA PHE A 253 -0.73 0.01 20.42
C PHE A 253 0.17 1.17 20.89
N PRO A 254 1.52 1.09 20.81
CA PRO A 254 2.38 2.19 21.22
C PRO A 254 2.20 3.44 20.33
N GLY A 255 1.87 3.27 19.05
CA GLY A 255 1.61 4.36 18.12
C GLY A 255 0.36 5.16 18.50
N ALA A 256 -0.74 4.49 18.86
CA ALA A 256 -1.95 5.16 19.35
C ALA A 256 -1.68 5.94 20.65
N HIS A 257 -0.94 5.35 21.59
CA HIS A 257 -0.55 6.02 22.83
C HIS A 257 0.42 7.19 22.60
N TYR A 258 1.35 7.05 21.67
CA TYR A 258 2.26 8.13 21.28
C TYR A 258 1.47 9.33 20.75
N ILE A 259 0.54 9.12 19.81
CA ILE A 259 -0.29 10.19 19.25
C ILE A 259 -1.19 10.79 20.34
N LYS A 260 -1.72 9.99 21.27
CA LYS A 260 -2.44 10.50 22.45
C LYS A 260 -1.56 11.44 23.28
N THR A 261 -0.32 11.04 23.61
CA THR A 261 0.60 11.87 24.40
C THR A 261 0.92 13.17 23.68
N VAL A 262 1.19 13.12 22.36
CA VAL A 262 1.41 14.32 21.55
C VAL A 262 0.16 15.20 21.53
N THR A 263 -1.04 14.62 21.45
CA THR A 263 -2.31 15.38 21.53
C THR A 263 -2.43 16.14 22.85
N LEU A 264 -2.11 15.49 23.97
CA LEU A 264 -2.13 16.13 25.30
C LEU A 264 -1.02 17.16 25.47
N TRP A 265 0.14 16.97 24.84
CA TRP A 265 1.19 17.96 24.80
C TRP A 265 0.78 19.20 24.01
N VAL A 266 0.17 19.03 22.83
CA VAL A 266 -0.37 20.14 22.03
C VAL A 266 -1.45 20.89 22.81
N LYS A 267 -2.32 20.19 23.57
CA LYS A 267 -3.27 20.83 24.47
C LYS A 267 -2.58 21.81 25.43
N GLY A 268 -1.47 21.41 26.06
CA GLY A 268 -0.73 22.24 27.01
C GLY A 268 -0.15 23.53 26.40
N ALA A 269 -0.03 23.61 25.07
CA ALA A 269 0.38 24.84 24.41
C ALA A 269 -0.72 25.92 24.37
N PHE A 270 -1.99 25.54 24.54
CA PHE A 270 -3.15 26.44 24.44
C PHE A 270 -3.92 26.61 25.74
N LEU A 271 -3.72 25.71 26.71
CA LEU A 271 -4.35 25.77 28.02
C LEU A 271 -3.24 25.72 29.08
N PRO A 272 -3.05 26.80 29.87
CA PRO A 272 -2.09 26.84 30.97
C PRO A 272 -2.44 25.87 32.10
#